data_AF-A0A7X6TR65-F1
#
_entry.id   AF-A0A7X6TR65-F1
#
_cell.length_a   1.000
_cell.length_b   1.000
_cell.length_c   1.000
_cell.angle_alpha   90.00
_cell.angle_beta   90.00
_cell.angle_gamma   90.00
#
_symmetry.space_group_name_H-M   'P 1'
#
loop_
_entity.id
_entity.type
_entity.pdbx_description
1 polymer ?
#
loop_
_entity_poly.entity_id
_entity_poly.type
_entity_poly.pdbx_seq_one_letter_code
_entity_poly.pdbx_strand_id
1 'polypeptide(L)'
;MHREIIDGLKLKEILPNLPEELLKGKVEVVVKPYGNENLKVTKLLDKINRRVERSAYLGKEKEVFFIEEEEIEQDLRRSLLQALKEQGYEAELKEGARDTLVLKLNWSNEKMFP
;
A
#
# COMPACT_ATOMS: atom_id res chain seq x y z
N MET A 1 -2.46 -3.42 -20.67
CA MET A 1 -1.15 -3.15 -20.04
C MET A 1 -0.31 -2.45 -21.09
N HIS A 2 0.11 -1.22 -20.84
CA HIS A 2 0.92 -0.44 -21.79
C HIS A 2 2.31 -0.22 -21.20
N ARG A 3 3.34 -0.43 -22.02
CA ARG A 3 4.75 -0.28 -21.64
C ARG A 3 5.37 0.76 -22.56
N GLU A 4 6.01 1.76 -21.98
CA GLU A 4 6.66 2.81 -22.75
C GLU A 4 7.99 3.21 -22.10
N ILE A 5 8.97 3.59 -22.94
CA ILE A 5 10.27 4.06 -22.48
C ILE A 5 10.29 5.58 -22.63
N ILE A 6 10.39 6.29 -21.52
CA ILE A 6 10.40 7.75 -21.47
C ILE A 6 11.73 8.27 -20.92
N ASP A 7 12.11 9.48 -21.32
CA ASP A 7 13.25 10.17 -20.74
C ASP A 7 12.93 10.62 -19.31
N GLY A 8 13.86 10.39 -18.36
CA GLY A 8 13.68 10.77 -16.96
C GLY A 8 13.37 12.25 -16.75
N LEU A 9 13.93 13.14 -17.57
CA LEU A 9 13.63 14.57 -17.50
C LEU A 9 12.18 14.88 -17.92
N LYS A 10 11.69 14.22 -18.96
CA LYS A 10 10.28 14.34 -19.39
C LYS A 10 9.32 13.72 -18.37
N LEU A 11 9.73 12.64 -17.70
CA LEU A 11 8.93 12.02 -16.66
C LEU A 11 8.79 12.93 -15.42
N LYS A 12 9.80 13.75 -15.11
CA LYS A 12 9.75 14.74 -14.01
C LYS A 12 8.67 15.81 -14.23
N GLU A 13 8.40 16.19 -15.47
CA GLU A 13 7.33 17.16 -15.79
C GLU A 13 5.94 16.60 -15.45
N ILE A 14 5.78 15.27 -15.51
CA ILE A 14 4.54 14.57 -15.20
C ILE A 14 4.50 14.18 -13.71
N LEU A 15 5.64 13.77 -13.15
CA LEU A 15 5.82 13.31 -11.77
C LEU A 15 6.87 14.20 -11.07
N PRO A 16 6.46 15.32 -10.45
CA PRO A 16 7.39 16.31 -9.89
C PRO A 16 8.24 15.77 -8.72
N ASN A 17 7.79 14.70 -8.07
CA ASN A 17 8.49 14.03 -6.96
C ASN A 17 9.36 12.84 -7.43
N LEU A 18 9.77 12.80 -8.70
CA LEU A 18 10.60 11.72 -9.22
C LEU A 18 12.02 11.75 -8.59
N PRO A 19 12.53 10.63 -8.04
CA PRO A 19 13.90 10.54 -7.51
C PRO A 19 14.95 10.97 -8.53
N GLU A 20 15.98 11.68 -8.06
CA GLU A 20 17.03 12.23 -8.96
C GLU A 20 17.80 11.16 -9.73
N GLU A 21 17.89 9.96 -9.17
CA GLU A 21 18.51 8.78 -9.78
C GLU A 21 17.82 8.37 -11.08
N LEU A 22 16.50 8.58 -11.17
CA LEU A 22 15.69 8.25 -12.35
C LEU A 22 15.71 9.37 -13.40
N LEU A 23 16.30 10.53 -13.09
CA LEU A 23 16.45 11.65 -14.05
C LEU A 23 17.59 11.40 -15.03
N LYS A 24 18.58 10.59 -14.65
CA LYS A 24 19.77 10.32 -15.46
C LYS A 24 19.60 9.02 -16.25
N GLY A 25 18.63 8.98 -17.16
CA GLY A 25 18.47 7.85 -18.07
C GLY A 25 17.11 7.73 -18.74
N LYS A 26 16.95 6.64 -19.49
CA LYS A 26 15.66 6.20 -20.02
C LYS A 26 14.98 5.30 -18.99
N VAL A 27 13.75 5.61 -18.65
CA VAL A 27 12.94 4.90 -17.66
C VAL A 27 11.88 4.08 -18.38
N GLU A 28 11.78 2.78 -18.07
CA GLU A 28 10.63 1.98 -18.50
C GLU A 28 9.45 2.25 -17.56
N VAL A 29 8.35 2.74 -18.13
CA VAL A 29 7.12 3.03 -17.40
C VAL A 29 6.07 2.01 -17.79
N VAL A 30 5.48 1.37 -16.78
CA VAL A 30 4.40 0.40 -16.94
C VAL A 30 3.10 1.08 -16.53
N VAL A 31 2.27 1.45 -17.50
CA VAL A 31 0.94 2.02 -17.26
C VAL A 31 -0.08 0.89 -17.20
N LYS A 32 -0.70 0.72 -16.03
CA LYS A 32 -1.81 -0.20 -15.83
C LYS A 32 -3.10 0.61 -15.74
N PRO A 33 -4.20 0.17 -16.39
CA PRO A 33 -5.49 0.82 -16.23
C PRO A 33 -5.85 0.81 -14.73
N TYR A 34 -6.11 2.00 -14.20
CA TYR A 34 -6.47 2.20 -12.81
C TYR A 34 -7.95 1.84 -12.65
N GLY A 35 -8.25 0.65 -12.14
CA GLY A 35 -9.60 0.27 -11.76
C GLY A 35 -10.03 1.01 -10.50
N ASN A 36 -11.31 1.39 -10.40
CA ASN A 36 -11.90 2.03 -9.21
C ASN A 36 -11.70 1.19 -7.93
N GLU A 37 -11.58 -0.12 -8.11
CA GLU A 37 -11.23 -1.14 -7.12
C GLU A 37 -9.88 -0.88 -6.43
N ASN A 38 -8.87 -0.39 -7.16
CA ASN A 38 -7.59 -0.01 -6.56
C ASN A 38 -7.74 1.19 -5.65
N LEU A 39 -8.67 2.11 -5.91
CA LEU A 39 -8.84 3.30 -5.09
C LEU A 39 -9.27 2.96 -3.65
N LYS A 40 -10.17 1.98 -3.48
CA LYS A 40 -10.59 1.50 -2.14
C LYS A 40 -9.43 0.87 -1.40
N VAL A 41 -8.68 -0.03 -2.06
CA VAL A 41 -7.50 -0.69 -1.48
C VAL A 41 -6.43 0.34 -1.12
N THR A 42 -6.12 1.28 -2.00
CA THR A 42 -5.12 2.34 -1.76
C THR A 42 -5.54 3.25 -0.60
N LYS A 43 -6.80 3.69 -0.54
CA LYS A 43 -7.30 4.50 0.59
C LYS A 43 -7.18 3.75 1.92
N LEU A 44 -7.52 2.46 1.92
CA LEU A 44 -7.42 1.63 3.11
C LEU A 44 -5.97 1.39 3.53
N LEU A 45 -5.06 1.17 2.56
CA LEU A 45 -3.62 1.08 2.80
C LEU A 45 -3.06 2.37 3.42
N ASP A 46 -3.43 3.54 2.89
CA ASP A 46 -3.02 4.82 3.46
C ASP A 46 -3.52 5.01 4.90
N LYS A 47 -4.77 4.63 5.19
CA LYS A 47 -5.36 4.65 6.55
C LYS A 47 -4.60 3.73 7.50
N ILE A 48 -4.24 2.54 7.04
CA ILE A 48 -3.44 1.57 7.79
C ILE A 48 -2.04 2.12 8.06
N ASN A 49 -1.32 2.56 7.03
CA ASN A 49 0.06 3.03 7.13
C ASN A 49 0.20 4.21 8.10
N ARG A 50 -0.68 5.22 8.02
CA ARG A 50 -0.68 6.34 8.97
C ARG A 50 -0.91 5.93 10.42
N ARG A 51 -1.67 4.85 10.65
CA ARG A 51 -1.88 4.32 12.01
C ARG A 51 -0.69 3.48 12.44
N VAL A 52 -0.13 2.66 11.56
CA VAL A 52 1.08 1.88 11.82
C VAL A 52 2.25 2.80 12.16
N GLU A 53 2.53 3.83 11.37
CA GLU A 53 3.61 4.80 11.65
C GLU A 53 3.49 5.42 13.05
N ARG A 54 2.28 5.82 13.44
CA ARG A 54 2.00 6.35 14.78
C ARG A 54 2.20 5.31 15.87
N SER A 55 1.75 4.07 15.65
CA SER A 55 1.92 2.97 16.59
C SER A 55 3.39 2.54 16.71
N ALA A 56 4.12 2.51 15.59
CA ALA A 56 5.53 2.18 15.49
C ALA A 56 6.40 3.24 16.20
N TYR A 57 6.05 4.52 16.06
CA TYR A 57 6.67 5.61 16.83
C TYR A 57 6.52 5.42 18.36
N LEU A 58 5.46 4.75 18.81
CA LEU A 58 5.25 4.39 20.22
C LEU A 58 5.93 3.06 20.60
N GLY A 59 6.75 2.48 19.74
CA GLY A 59 7.46 1.22 19.95
C GLY A 59 6.58 -0.03 19.81
N LYS A 60 5.36 0.09 19.28
CA LYS A 60 4.53 -1.09 18.99
C LYS A 60 5.03 -1.78 17.73
N GLU A 61 4.79 -3.10 17.67
CA GLU A 61 5.13 -3.95 16.51
C GLU A 61 3.93 -4.76 16.01
N LYS A 62 2.74 -4.47 16.56
CA LYS A 62 1.49 -5.12 16.17
C LYS A 62 0.31 -4.18 16.35
N GLU A 63 -0.67 -4.29 15.46
CA GLU A 63 -1.94 -3.56 15.53
C GLU A 63 -3.07 -4.43 14.97
N VAL A 64 -4.28 -4.21 15.49
CA VAL A 64 -5.50 -4.83 14.99
C VAL A 64 -6.41 -3.73 14.45
N PHE A 65 -6.88 -3.94 13.22
CA PHE A 65 -7.80 -3.07 12.53
C PHE A 65 -9.15 -3.77 12.37
N PHE A 66 -10.20 -3.02 12.60
CA PHE A 66 -11.57 -3.41 12.30
C PHE A 66 -11.98 -2.64 11.05
N ILE A 67 -12.36 -3.38 10.02
CA ILE A 67 -12.71 -2.88 8.70
C ILE A 67 -14.15 -3.30 8.45
N GLU A 68 -15.03 -2.36 8.13
CA GLU A 68 -16.42 -2.72 7.81
C GLU A 68 -16.45 -3.47 6.47
N GLU A 69 -17.32 -4.48 6.32
CA GLU A 69 -17.36 -5.29 5.10
C GLU A 69 -17.66 -4.46 3.83
N GLU A 70 -18.34 -3.32 3.97
CA GLU A 70 -18.57 -2.37 2.89
C GLU A 70 -17.32 -1.56 2.48
N GLU A 71 -16.30 -1.44 3.35
CA GLU A 71 -15.05 -0.75 3.04
C GLU A 71 -14.21 -1.55 2.02
N ILE A 72 -14.35 -2.88 1.98
CA ILE A 72 -13.58 -3.73 1.05
C ILE A 72 -14.35 -4.97 0.56
N GLU A 73 -14.58 -5.02 -0.75
CA GLU A 73 -15.19 -6.16 -1.44
C GLU A 73 -14.33 -7.42 -1.31
N GLN A 74 -14.99 -8.58 -1.30
CA GLN A 74 -14.34 -9.88 -1.07
C GLN A 74 -13.19 -10.14 -2.04
N ASP A 75 -13.36 -9.78 -3.31
CA ASP A 75 -12.37 -9.95 -4.37
C ASP A 75 -11.10 -9.10 -4.15
N LEU A 76 -11.22 -7.99 -3.41
CA LEU A 76 -10.14 -7.06 -3.13
C LEU A 76 -9.38 -7.37 -1.84
N ARG A 77 -9.94 -8.21 -0.96
CA ARG A 77 -9.30 -8.64 0.30
C ARG A 77 -7.93 -9.28 0.04
N ARG A 78 -7.83 -10.09 -1.02
CA ARG A 78 -6.56 -10.74 -1.41
C ARG A 78 -5.52 -9.73 -1.88
N SER A 79 -5.94 -8.74 -2.67
CA SER A 79 -5.08 -7.66 -3.15
C SER A 79 -4.57 -6.78 -2.01
N LEU A 80 -5.42 -6.47 -1.02
CA LEU A 80 -5.01 -5.76 0.20
C LEU A 80 -3.92 -6.55 0.97
N LEU A 81 -4.14 -7.84 1.22
CA LEU A 81 -3.18 -8.69 1.93
C LEU A 81 -1.85 -8.78 1.19
N GLN A 82 -1.89 -8.89 -0.14
CA GLN A 82 -0.67 -8.91 -0.95
C GLN A 82 0.09 -7.59 -0.84
N ALA A 83 -0.59 -6.46 -1.00
CA ALA A 83 0.03 -5.14 -0.90
C ALA A 83 0.68 -4.90 0.47
N LEU A 84 0.04 -5.34 1.56
CA LEU A 84 0.62 -5.25 2.91
C LEU A 84 1.89 -6.11 3.05
N LYS A 85 1.89 -7.34 2.50
CA LYS A 85 3.08 -8.20 2.50
C LYS A 85 4.24 -7.62 1.70
N GLU A 86 3.94 -7.01 0.55
CA GLU A 86 4.93 -6.32 -0.29
C GLU A 86 5.56 -5.11 0.44
N GLN A 87 4.83 -4.48 1.37
CA GLN A 87 5.35 -3.42 2.26
C GLN A 87 6.14 -3.95 3.47
N GLY A 88 6.32 -5.27 3.58
CA GLY A 88 7.09 -5.91 4.65
C GLY A 88 6.27 -6.25 5.90
N TYR A 89 4.95 -6.14 5.84
CA TYR A 89 4.07 -6.50 6.93
C TYR A 89 3.71 -7.99 6.94
N GLU A 90 3.53 -8.55 8.14
CA GLU A 90 2.82 -9.81 8.32
C GLU A 90 1.34 -9.50 8.56
N ALA A 91 0.49 -9.83 7.58
CA ALA A 91 -0.93 -9.50 7.58
C ALA A 91 -1.82 -10.76 7.58
N GLU A 92 -2.79 -10.81 8.49
CA GLU A 92 -3.84 -11.84 8.58
C GLU A 92 -5.22 -11.16 8.62
N LEU A 93 -6.12 -11.57 7.72
CA LEU A 93 -7.51 -11.06 7.68
C LEU A 93 -8.47 -12.18 8.07
N LYS A 94 -9.38 -11.91 9.02
CA LYS A 94 -10.45 -12.82 9.44
C LYS A 94 -11.79 -12.13 9.42
N GLU A 95 -12.84 -12.92 9.29
CA GLU A 95 -14.20 -12.46 9.55
C GLU A 95 -14.42 -12.36 11.06
N GLY A 96 -14.93 -11.21 11.50
CA GLY A 96 -15.33 -10.91 12.85
C GLY A 96 -16.86 -10.98 13.02
N ALA A 97 -17.36 -10.45 14.13
CA ALA A 97 -18.79 -10.35 14.36
C ALA A 97 -19.39 -9.16 13.60
N ARG A 98 -20.68 -9.25 13.23
CA ARG A 98 -21.46 -8.16 12.63
C ARG A 98 -20.80 -7.57 11.37
N ASP A 99 -20.53 -8.42 10.38
CA ASP A 99 -20.08 -7.99 9.05
C ASP A 99 -18.82 -7.09 9.10
N THR A 100 -17.93 -7.42 10.05
CA THR A 100 -16.67 -6.71 10.27
C THR A 100 -15.52 -7.64 9.95
N LEU A 101 -14.53 -7.15 9.22
CA LEU A 101 -13.28 -7.83 8.97
C LEU A 101 -12.23 -7.38 9.99
N VAL A 102 -11.53 -8.35 10.55
CA VAL A 102 -10.44 -8.15 11.51
C VAL A 102 -9.12 -8.37 10.81
N LEU A 103 -8.41 -7.27 10.56
CA LEU A 103 -7.05 -7.30 10.00
C LEU A 103 -6.04 -7.19 11.14
N LYS A 104 -5.24 -8.24 11.32
CA LYS A 104 -4.09 -8.23 12.21
C LYS A 104 -2.85 -7.94 11.40
N LEU A 105 -2.04 -7.02 11.89
CA LEU A 105 -0.81 -6.57 11.26
C LEU A 105 0.32 -6.64 12.27
N ASN A 106 1.41 -7.31 11.91
CA ASN A 106 2.69 -7.27 12.63
C ASN A 106 3.77 -6.67 11.72
N TRP A 107 4.73 -5.98 12.33
CA TRP A 107 5.89 -5.40 11.66
C TRP A 107 7.11 -5.44 12.57
N SER A 108 8.26 -5.00 12.06
CA SER A 108 9.49 -4.84 12.84
C SER A 108 9.92 -3.39 12.77
N ASN A 109 10.10 -2.76 13.93
CA ASN A 109 10.50 -1.34 13.98
C ASN A 109 11.92 -1.14 13.41
N GLU A 110 12.81 -2.12 13.56
CA GLU A 110 14.16 -2.11 12.98
C GLU A 110 14.15 -2.02 11.45
N LYS A 111 13.11 -2.55 10.80
CA LYS A 111 12.96 -2.50 9.34
C LYS A 111 12.25 -1.23 8.85
N MET A 112 11.50 -0.57 9.73
CA MET A 112 10.72 0.64 9.38
C MET A 112 11.50 1.94 9.65
N PHE A 113 12.36 1.95 10.66
CA PHE A 113 13.22 3.09 11.01
C PHE A 113 14.69 2.63 11.04
N PRO A 114 15.31 2.36 9.87
CA PRO A 114 16.71 2.00 9.78
C PRO A 114 17.65 3.14 10.20
#